data_AF-A0A662J6K6-F1
#
_entry.id   AF-A0A662J6K6-F1
#
_cell.length_a   1.000
_cell.length_b   1.000
_cell.length_c   1.000
_cell.angle_alpha   90.00
_cell.angle_beta   90.00
_cell.angle_gamma   90.00
#
_symmetry.space_group_name_H-M   'P 1'
#
loop_
_entity.id
_entity.type
_entity.pdbx_description
1 polymer ?
#
loop_
_entity_poly.entity_id
_entity_poly.type
_entity_poly.pdbx_seq_one_letter_code
_entity_poly.pdbx_strand_id
1 'polypeptide(L)'
;MPVILRVDCDNGYIPVGSRVSRVVRLALNYLNENYFSPHWRALGYLAHLEEFVDYLVDKGVKASLFLKYTTLPSRALAERMVGEGFELGLHLFSARTYSEFLEELRKVERASSTKVYGFTKHGDGLLRTSRKHAWRYEPRKYVEWGLRAGLRYFAGNEQSPVQVFEKMDSFTYFHHVYYVEPWHRRVDQSVVEIAEKASSGLPIVVLVHPCNWVLSSNVRRELELLLSKTSRVLTFREFLKGINS
;
A
#
# COMPACT_ATOMS: atom_id res chain seq x y z
N MET A 1 -0.60 -21.36 -4.04
CA MET A 1 -1.56 -20.29 -3.66
C MET A 1 -0.99 -18.92 -4.01
N PRO A 2 -1.79 -17.85 -4.02
CA PRO A 2 -1.37 -16.57 -4.60
C PRO A 2 -0.54 -15.72 -3.62
N VAL A 3 0.35 -14.90 -4.17
CA VAL A 3 0.83 -13.70 -3.45
C VAL A 3 -0.26 -12.64 -3.53
N ILE A 4 -0.55 -11.99 -2.41
CA ILE A 4 -1.38 -10.78 -2.37
C ILE A 4 -0.44 -9.59 -2.38
N LEU A 5 -0.40 -8.84 -3.47
CA LEU A 5 0.50 -7.69 -3.59
C LEU A 5 -0.15 -6.43 -3.02
N ARG A 6 0.34 -6.01 -1.87
CA ARG A 6 0.02 -4.75 -1.19
C ARG A 6 1.02 -3.68 -1.61
N VAL A 7 0.52 -2.50 -1.97
CA VAL A 7 1.35 -1.37 -2.36
C VAL A 7 0.95 -0.16 -1.55
N ASP A 8 1.83 0.31 -0.67
CA ASP A 8 1.55 1.49 0.16
C ASP A 8 2.15 2.74 -0.49
N CYS A 9 1.29 3.69 -0.89
CA CYS A 9 1.71 4.94 -1.51
C CYS A 9 2.00 6.00 -0.44
N ASP A 10 3.25 5.99 0.03
CA ASP A 10 3.67 6.83 1.16
C ASP A 10 4.02 8.26 0.79
N ASN A 11 4.60 8.52 -0.37
CA ASN A 11 5.11 9.86 -0.67
C ASN A 11 4.39 10.48 -1.85
N GLY A 12 4.17 11.79 -1.79
CA GLY A 12 3.64 12.54 -2.93
C GLY A 12 4.76 12.86 -3.93
N TYR A 13 5.99 13.01 -3.43
CA TYR A 13 7.17 13.41 -4.19
C TYR A 13 8.38 12.58 -3.75
N ILE A 14 9.27 12.27 -4.69
CA ILE A 14 10.52 11.53 -4.40
C ILE A 14 11.75 12.27 -4.95
N PRO A 15 12.94 12.15 -4.31
CA PRO A 15 14.15 12.88 -4.68
C PRO A 15 14.86 12.28 -5.90
N VAL A 16 14.32 12.51 -7.11
CA VAL A 16 14.92 12.08 -8.38
C VAL A 16 15.30 13.26 -9.29
N GLY A 17 16.20 12.99 -10.25
CA GLY A 17 16.70 13.96 -11.22
C GLY A 17 17.94 14.74 -10.75
N SER A 18 18.11 15.96 -11.28
CA SER A 18 19.24 16.84 -10.94
C SER A 18 19.30 17.18 -9.45
N ARG A 19 20.45 17.63 -8.95
CA ARG A 19 20.62 18.04 -7.54
C ARG A 19 19.54 19.03 -7.08
N VAL A 20 19.23 20.02 -7.91
CA VAL A 20 18.18 21.03 -7.64
C VAL A 20 16.79 20.39 -7.58
N SER A 21 16.44 19.55 -8.57
CA SER A 21 15.16 18.83 -8.59
C SER A 21 14.98 17.97 -7.32
N ARG A 22 16.03 17.27 -6.89
CA ARG A 22 16.00 16.44 -5.68
C ARG A 22 15.68 17.26 -4.44
N VAL A 23 16.34 18.40 -4.24
CA VAL A 23 16.09 19.29 -3.08
C VAL A 23 14.66 19.84 -3.11
N VAL A 24 14.20 20.31 -4.27
CA VAL A 24 12.83 20.82 -4.43
C VAL A 24 11.80 19.76 -4.11
N ARG A 25 11.95 18.53 -4.64
CA ARG A 25 11.02 17.43 -4.38
C ARG A 25 11.04 16.96 -2.93
N LEU A 26 12.18 16.99 -2.25
CA LEU A 26 12.24 16.74 -0.80
C LEU A 26 11.44 17.78 -0.01
N ALA A 27 11.61 19.07 -0.34
CA ALA A 27 10.86 20.14 0.28
C ALA A 27 9.34 19.98 0.02
N LEU A 28 8.95 19.69 -1.23
CA LEU A 28 7.56 19.44 -1.58
C LEU A 28 6.97 18.22 -0.87
N ASN A 29 7.74 17.14 -0.68
CA ASN A 29 7.29 15.98 0.08
C ASN A 29 7.10 16.33 1.57
N TYR A 30 8.06 17.04 2.15
CA TYR A 30 7.96 17.52 3.53
C TYR A 30 6.72 18.40 3.73
N LEU A 31 6.47 19.34 2.82
CA LEU A 31 5.28 20.18 2.84
C LEU A 31 4.00 19.36 2.68
N ASN A 32 3.99 18.34 1.81
CA ASN A 32 2.83 17.48 1.59
C ASN A 32 2.43 16.71 2.85
N GLU A 33 3.40 16.25 3.64
CA GLU A 33 3.14 15.49 4.86
C GLU A 33 2.82 16.35 6.08
N ASN A 34 3.33 17.58 6.14
CA ASN A 34 3.24 18.44 7.32
C ASN A 34 2.24 19.60 7.16
N TYR A 35 2.03 20.09 5.94
CA TYR A 35 1.31 21.31 5.63
C TYR A 35 0.42 21.13 4.38
N PHE A 36 0.68 21.92 3.34
CA PHE A 36 0.09 21.87 2.02
C PHE A 36 1.22 21.93 0.99
N SER A 37 1.09 21.16 -0.08
CA SER A 37 1.99 21.16 -1.22
C SER A 37 1.15 21.15 -2.49
N PRO A 38 1.56 21.84 -3.58
CA PRO A 38 0.88 21.67 -4.86
C PRO A 38 0.90 20.19 -5.27
N HIS A 39 -0.13 19.72 -5.98
CA HIS A 39 -0.21 18.35 -6.49
C HIS A 39 -0.02 18.34 -8.02
N TRP A 40 1.05 18.98 -8.47
CA TRP A 40 1.31 19.20 -9.89
C TRP A 40 2.19 18.10 -10.48
N ARG A 41 1.69 17.43 -11.52
CA ARG A 41 2.43 16.41 -12.28
C ARG A 41 3.75 16.95 -12.84
N ALA A 42 3.78 18.21 -13.28
CA ALA A 42 5.00 18.88 -13.77
C ALA A 42 6.13 18.94 -12.72
N LEU A 43 5.80 18.97 -11.42
CA LEU A 43 6.78 18.92 -10.34
C LEU A 43 7.13 17.48 -9.92
N GLY A 44 6.54 16.48 -10.57
CA GLY A 44 6.73 15.06 -10.27
C GLY A 44 5.80 14.51 -9.19
N TYR A 45 4.66 15.15 -8.93
CA TYR A 45 3.66 14.61 -8.01
C TYR A 45 3.21 13.24 -8.48
N LEU A 46 3.35 12.21 -7.63
CA LEU A 46 3.00 10.81 -7.88
C LEU A 46 3.60 10.17 -9.14
N ALA A 47 4.60 10.80 -9.78
CA ALA A 47 5.23 10.25 -10.99
C ALA A 47 5.83 8.84 -10.77
N HIS A 48 6.30 8.57 -9.55
CA HIS A 48 6.83 7.27 -9.15
C HIS A 48 5.74 6.21 -8.95
N LEU A 49 4.52 6.60 -8.57
CA LEU A 49 3.38 5.71 -8.54
C LEU A 49 2.93 5.38 -9.96
N GLU A 50 2.88 6.38 -10.86
CA GLU A 50 2.59 6.18 -12.28
C GLU A 50 3.60 5.20 -12.92
N GLU A 51 4.90 5.42 -12.75
CA GLU A 51 5.96 4.53 -13.24
C GLU A 51 5.82 3.10 -12.69
N PHE A 52 5.46 2.97 -11.42
CA PHE A 52 5.26 1.67 -10.79
C PHE A 52 4.01 0.95 -11.30
N VAL A 53 2.92 1.67 -11.52
CA VAL A 53 1.68 1.13 -12.12
C VAL A 53 1.96 0.66 -13.54
N ASP A 54 2.66 1.46 -14.34
CA ASP A 54 3.05 1.08 -15.71
C ASP A 54 3.86 -0.22 -15.70
N TYR A 55 4.85 -0.33 -14.80
CA TYR A 55 5.63 -1.56 -14.62
C TYR A 55 4.75 -2.78 -14.27
N LEU A 56 3.78 -2.64 -13.37
CA LEU A 56 2.89 -3.75 -13.00
C LEU A 56 1.96 -4.14 -14.15
N VAL A 57 1.43 -3.17 -14.90
CA VAL A 57 0.63 -3.41 -16.11
C VAL A 57 1.45 -4.19 -17.15
N ASP A 58 2.68 -3.76 -17.42
CA ASP A 58 3.59 -4.43 -18.37
C ASP A 58 3.90 -5.88 -17.97
N LYS A 59 3.92 -6.18 -16.66
CA LYS A 59 4.10 -7.54 -16.13
C LYS A 59 2.80 -8.33 -16.06
N GLY A 60 1.65 -7.74 -16.39
CA GLY A 60 0.33 -8.38 -16.24
C GLY A 60 -0.04 -8.65 -14.78
N VAL A 61 0.48 -7.86 -13.84
CA VAL A 61 0.32 -8.04 -12.39
C VAL A 61 -0.67 -7.02 -11.84
N LYS A 62 -1.65 -7.50 -11.09
CA LYS A 62 -2.57 -6.65 -10.31
C LYS A 62 -2.12 -6.52 -8.87
N ALA A 63 -2.51 -5.43 -8.22
CA ALA A 63 -2.18 -5.14 -6.83
C ALA A 63 -3.27 -4.33 -6.14
N SER A 64 -3.26 -4.34 -4.81
CA SER A 64 -4.05 -3.42 -3.99
C SER A 64 -3.18 -2.22 -3.60
N LEU A 65 -3.51 -1.05 -4.13
CA LEU A 65 -2.82 0.22 -3.95
C LEU A 65 -3.49 1.02 -2.82
N PHE A 66 -2.78 1.28 -1.74
CA PHE A 66 -3.29 2.01 -0.58
C PHE A 66 -2.78 3.45 -0.59
N LEU A 67 -3.72 4.39 -0.51
CA LEU A 67 -3.49 5.82 -0.70
C LEU A 67 -3.74 6.58 0.61
N LYS A 68 -2.83 7.49 0.97
CA LYS A 68 -3.09 8.47 2.03
C LYS A 68 -3.94 9.59 1.45
N TYR A 69 -4.64 10.34 2.29
CA TYR A 69 -5.30 11.56 1.83
C TYR A 69 -4.32 12.63 1.31
N THR A 70 -3.01 12.49 1.60
CA THR A 70 -1.94 13.35 1.07
C THR A 70 -1.31 12.81 -0.21
N THR A 71 -1.62 11.58 -0.62
CA THR A 71 -1.10 10.92 -1.83
C THR A 71 -2.23 10.52 -2.76
N LEU A 72 -3.26 11.38 -2.86
CA LEU A 72 -4.41 11.13 -3.70
C LEU A 72 -4.06 11.37 -5.19
N PRO A 73 -4.30 10.39 -6.07
CA PRO A 73 -4.11 10.56 -7.50
C PRO A 73 -5.10 11.56 -8.09
N SER A 74 -4.81 12.04 -9.30
CA SER A 74 -5.84 12.68 -10.12
C SER A 74 -6.95 11.68 -10.44
N ARG A 75 -8.16 12.18 -10.72
CA ARG A 75 -9.30 11.34 -11.10
C ARG A 75 -8.98 10.43 -12.30
N ALA A 76 -8.34 10.99 -13.33
CA ALA A 76 -7.94 10.24 -14.52
C ALA A 76 -6.96 9.09 -14.19
N LEU A 77 -5.99 9.34 -13.31
CA LEU A 77 -5.07 8.29 -12.87
C LEU A 77 -5.78 7.22 -12.02
N ALA A 78 -6.70 7.62 -11.14
CA ALA A 78 -7.49 6.66 -10.36
C ALA A 78 -8.39 5.78 -11.24
N GLU A 79 -9.12 6.38 -12.18
CA GLU A 79 -9.97 5.67 -13.14
C GLU A 79 -9.14 4.70 -14.00
N ARG A 80 -7.94 5.13 -14.44
CA ARG A 80 -6.99 4.25 -15.13
C ARG A 80 -6.60 3.04 -14.26
N MET A 81 -6.14 3.27 -13.02
CA MET A 81 -5.74 2.18 -12.13
C MET A 81 -6.89 1.19 -11.90
N VAL A 82 -8.11 1.67 -11.69
CA VAL A 82 -9.28 0.80 -11.54
C VAL A 82 -9.59 0.04 -12.85
N GLY A 83 -9.49 0.70 -14.00
CA GLY A 83 -9.69 0.10 -15.33
C GLY A 83 -8.71 -1.03 -15.65
N GLU A 84 -7.45 -0.90 -15.21
CA GLU A 84 -6.42 -1.96 -15.30
C GLU A 84 -6.61 -3.08 -14.26
N GLY A 85 -7.62 -2.97 -13.40
CA GLY A 85 -7.96 -4.00 -12.41
C GLY A 85 -7.22 -3.89 -11.08
N PHE A 86 -6.53 -2.77 -10.80
CA PHE A 86 -6.00 -2.51 -9.47
C PHE A 86 -7.13 -2.23 -8.47
N GLU A 87 -6.91 -2.65 -7.23
CA GLU A 87 -7.78 -2.27 -6.11
C GLU A 87 -7.24 -1.00 -5.46
N LEU A 88 -8.09 0.00 -5.24
CA LEU A 88 -7.72 1.20 -4.49
C LEU A 88 -8.26 1.13 -3.05
N GLY A 89 -7.37 1.33 -2.08
CA GLY A 89 -7.64 1.26 -0.64
C GLY A 89 -7.17 2.50 0.12
N LEU A 90 -7.59 2.61 1.38
CA LEU A 90 -7.13 3.67 2.28
C LEU A 90 -5.82 3.26 2.96
N HIS A 91 -4.79 4.11 2.90
CA HIS A 91 -3.62 4.03 3.78
C HIS A 91 -3.79 5.04 4.93
N LEU A 92 -4.30 4.58 6.07
CA LEU A 92 -4.70 5.43 7.19
C LEU A 92 -3.49 6.18 7.78
N PHE A 93 -3.57 7.52 7.84
CA PHE A 93 -2.40 8.34 8.16
C PHE A 93 -2.50 9.10 9.48
N SER A 94 -3.52 9.94 9.64
CA SER A 94 -3.58 10.96 10.71
C SER A 94 -4.74 10.77 11.70
N ALA A 95 -5.71 9.92 11.38
CA ALA A 95 -6.86 9.68 12.24
C ALA A 95 -6.48 9.11 13.61
N ARG A 96 -7.04 9.70 14.66
CA ARG A 96 -6.95 9.26 16.06
C ARG A 96 -8.30 8.79 16.59
N THR A 97 -9.38 9.25 15.96
CA THR A 97 -10.77 8.90 16.27
C THR A 97 -11.46 8.26 15.07
N TYR A 98 -12.59 7.59 15.32
CA TYR A 98 -13.41 6.99 14.26
C TYR A 98 -13.95 8.02 13.27
N SER A 99 -14.30 9.23 13.74
CA SER A 99 -14.80 10.30 12.86
C SER A 99 -13.73 10.75 11.86
N GLU A 100 -12.48 10.93 12.32
CA GLU A 100 -11.35 11.28 11.46
C GLU A 100 -11.02 10.14 10.48
N PHE A 101 -11.16 8.88 10.92
CA PHE A 101 -11.01 7.72 10.05
C PHE A 101 -12.04 7.74 8.90
N LEU A 102 -13.32 8.02 9.20
CA LEU A 102 -14.34 8.17 8.17
C LEU A 102 -14.05 9.35 7.23
N GLU A 103 -13.46 10.43 7.73
CA GLU A 103 -13.09 11.56 6.90
C GLU A 103 -11.97 11.21 5.90
N GLU A 104 -10.91 10.52 6.35
CA GLU A 104 -9.84 10.03 5.47
C GLU A 104 -10.37 9.02 4.45
N LEU A 105 -11.21 8.08 4.88
CA LEU A 105 -11.87 7.11 4.01
C LEU A 105 -12.65 7.81 2.88
N ARG A 106 -13.50 8.77 3.24
CA ARG A 106 -14.31 9.52 2.26
C ARG A 106 -13.45 10.36 1.31
N LYS A 107 -12.29 10.86 1.74
CA LYS A 107 -11.34 11.56 0.85
C LYS A 107 -10.80 10.61 -0.22
N VAL A 108 -10.41 9.40 0.15
CA VAL A 108 -9.95 8.37 -0.80
C VAL A 108 -11.08 7.97 -1.74
N GLU A 109 -12.28 7.65 -1.22
CA GLU A 109 -13.43 7.27 -2.06
C GLU A 109 -13.81 8.35 -3.08
N ARG A 110 -13.79 9.63 -2.69
CA ARG A 110 -14.07 10.74 -3.60
C ARG A 110 -13.01 10.89 -4.67
N ALA A 111 -11.73 10.77 -4.31
CA ALA A 111 -10.63 10.90 -5.27
C ALA A 111 -10.61 9.74 -6.28
N SER A 112 -10.98 8.53 -5.84
CA SER A 112 -11.00 7.34 -6.68
C SER A 112 -12.31 7.09 -7.41
N SER A 113 -13.37 7.83 -7.08
CA SER A 113 -14.75 7.54 -7.52
C SER A 113 -15.17 6.08 -7.30
N THR A 114 -14.57 5.43 -6.30
CA THR A 114 -14.72 3.99 -6.04
C THR A 114 -14.93 3.76 -4.56
N LYS A 115 -15.80 2.80 -4.22
CA LYS A 115 -15.94 2.33 -2.84
C LYS A 115 -14.71 1.56 -2.40
N VAL A 116 -14.12 2.00 -1.29
CA VAL A 116 -12.95 1.37 -0.70
C VAL A 116 -13.38 0.04 -0.07
N TYR A 117 -12.65 -1.03 -0.38
CA TYR A 117 -12.98 -2.38 0.09
C TYR A 117 -12.24 -2.72 1.39
N GLY A 118 -11.01 -2.24 1.55
CA GLY A 118 -10.24 -2.37 2.78
C GLY A 118 -9.17 -1.32 2.89
N PHE A 119 -8.40 -1.39 3.96
CA PHE A 119 -7.44 -0.36 4.33
C PHE A 119 -6.22 -0.93 5.04
N THR A 120 -5.19 -0.10 5.15
CA THR A 120 -3.94 -0.36 5.86
C THR A 120 -3.62 0.82 6.78
N LYS A 121 -2.62 0.68 7.66
CA LYS A 121 -2.16 1.75 8.54
C LYS A 121 -0.76 2.18 8.14
N HIS A 122 -0.54 3.49 7.97
CA HIS A 122 0.79 4.06 7.80
C HIS A 122 1.59 3.95 9.10
N GLY A 123 2.79 3.37 9.04
CA GLY A 123 3.64 3.16 10.21
C GLY A 123 3.24 1.98 11.10
N ASP A 124 4.22 1.48 11.84
CA ASP A 124 4.13 0.28 12.69
C ASP A 124 4.09 0.60 14.19
N GLY A 125 3.99 1.88 14.58
CA GLY A 125 4.03 2.27 15.98
C GLY A 125 5.42 2.60 16.52
N LEU A 126 6.48 2.64 15.73
CA LEU A 126 7.82 2.95 16.26
C LEU A 126 8.29 4.38 16.03
N LEU A 127 7.88 5.00 14.91
CA LEU A 127 8.41 6.30 14.51
C LEU A 127 7.31 7.24 14.02
N ARG A 128 7.34 8.46 14.57
CA ARG A 128 6.55 9.58 14.03
C ARG A 128 7.32 10.25 12.91
N THR A 129 6.96 9.94 11.67
CA THR A 129 7.60 10.47 10.45
C THR A 129 7.19 11.90 10.11
N SER A 130 6.04 12.38 10.59
CA SER A 130 5.57 13.75 10.32
C SER A 130 4.68 14.33 11.42
N ARG A 131 4.40 15.64 11.32
CA ARG A 131 3.52 16.37 12.23
C ARG A 131 2.11 15.79 12.28
N LYS A 132 1.55 15.39 11.13
CA LYS A 132 0.17 14.87 11.05
C LYS A 132 0.07 13.37 11.33
N HIS A 133 1.19 12.65 11.31
CA HIS A 133 1.21 11.20 11.46
C HIS A 133 0.73 10.73 12.85
N ALA A 134 -0.40 10.02 12.88
CA ALA A 134 -0.87 9.27 14.04
C ALA A 134 -0.11 7.93 14.09
N TRP A 135 1.12 7.95 14.59
CA TRP A 135 2.08 6.85 14.43
C TRP A 135 1.79 5.59 15.22
N ARG A 136 1.06 5.68 16.35
CA ARG A 136 0.73 4.52 17.18
C ARG A 136 0.00 3.46 16.36
N TYR A 137 0.34 2.19 16.58
CA TYR A 137 -0.28 1.06 15.91
C TYR A 137 -1.18 0.31 16.90
N GLU A 138 -2.49 0.40 16.67
CA GLU A 138 -3.53 -0.14 17.57
C GLU A 138 -4.49 -1.04 16.76
N PRO A 139 -4.08 -2.27 16.40
CA PRO A 139 -4.79 -3.08 15.40
C PRO A 139 -6.24 -3.40 15.78
N ARG A 140 -6.51 -3.70 17.06
CA ARG A 140 -7.89 -3.95 17.55
C ARG A 140 -8.82 -2.77 17.30
N LYS A 141 -8.33 -1.55 17.55
CA LYS A 141 -9.07 -0.31 17.29
C LYS A 141 -9.39 -0.15 15.81
N TYR A 142 -8.43 -0.48 14.94
CA TYR A 142 -8.62 -0.37 13.49
C TYR A 142 -9.58 -1.43 12.96
N VAL A 143 -9.52 -2.66 13.46
CA VAL A 143 -10.50 -3.71 13.15
C VAL A 143 -11.92 -3.24 13.49
N GLU A 144 -12.13 -2.68 14.69
CA GLU A 144 -13.42 -2.12 15.10
C GLU A 144 -13.89 -1.01 14.13
N TRP A 145 -13.00 -0.08 13.77
CA TRP A 145 -13.33 1.00 12.83
C TRP A 145 -13.69 0.45 11.43
N GLY A 146 -12.95 -0.54 10.94
CA GLY A 146 -13.21 -1.19 9.66
C GLY A 146 -14.57 -1.87 9.60
N LEU A 147 -14.88 -2.68 10.63
CA LEU A 147 -16.18 -3.33 10.81
C LEU A 147 -17.31 -2.30 10.84
N ARG A 148 -17.17 -1.27 11.69
CA ARG A 148 -18.19 -0.24 11.88
C ARG A 148 -18.42 0.60 10.63
N ALA A 149 -17.41 0.77 9.78
CA ALA A 149 -17.53 1.46 8.49
C ALA A 149 -18.01 0.57 7.33
N GLY A 150 -18.26 -0.73 7.57
CA GLY A 150 -18.71 -1.66 6.54
C GLY A 150 -17.64 -2.03 5.52
N LEU A 151 -16.36 -1.88 5.87
CA LEU A 151 -15.24 -2.37 5.05
C LEU A 151 -15.17 -3.91 5.13
N ARG A 152 -14.30 -4.50 4.31
CA ARG A 152 -14.18 -5.96 4.16
C ARG A 152 -12.86 -6.51 4.67
N TYR A 153 -11.84 -5.67 4.81
CA TYR A 153 -10.60 -6.08 5.47
C TYR A 153 -9.79 -4.93 6.03
N PHE A 154 -8.91 -5.28 6.96
CA PHE A 154 -7.76 -4.49 7.38
C PHE A 154 -6.50 -5.32 7.12
N ALA A 155 -5.49 -4.73 6.49
CA ALA A 155 -4.18 -5.34 6.32
C ALA A 155 -3.15 -4.67 7.24
N GLY A 156 -2.70 -5.44 8.22
CA GLY A 156 -1.78 -5.04 9.29
C GLY A 156 -0.32 -5.01 8.87
N ASN A 157 0.54 -4.65 9.81
CA ASN A 157 1.98 -4.41 9.59
C ASN A 157 2.88 -5.38 10.37
N GLU A 158 2.31 -6.37 11.06
CA GLU A 158 3.09 -7.36 11.81
C GLU A 158 3.91 -8.19 10.82
N GLN A 159 5.20 -8.43 11.08
CA GLN A 159 6.05 -9.16 10.13
C GLN A 159 6.12 -10.64 10.51
N SER A 160 5.79 -11.50 9.55
CA SER A 160 5.92 -12.95 9.69
C SER A 160 6.03 -13.59 8.31
N PRO A 161 6.83 -14.67 8.17
CA PRO A 161 6.88 -15.44 6.92
C PRO A 161 5.69 -16.40 6.75
N VAL A 162 4.72 -16.37 7.68
CA VAL A 162 3.48 -17.15 7.64
C VAL A 162 2.32 -16.19 7.77
N GLN A 163 1.37 -16.24 6.85
CA GLN A 163 0.20 -15.38 6.95
C GLN A 163 -0.77 -15.91 8.01
N VAL A 164 -1.15 -15.03 8.93
CA VAL A 164 -2.31 -15.22 9.79
C VAL A 164 -3.37 -14.24 9.35
N PHE A 165 -4.58 -14.74 9.14
CA PHE A 165 -5.75 -13.91 8.93
C PHE A 165 -6.90 -14.38 9.81
N GLU A 166 -7.58 -13.43 10.42
CA GLU A 166 -8.74 -13.65 11.28
C GLU A 166 -10.00 -13.23 10.51
N LYS A 167 -10.94 -14.16 10.30
CA LYS A 167 -12.22 -13.89 9.65
C LYS A 167 -13.28 -13.56 10.72
N MET A 168 -13.91 -12.41 10.59
CA MET A 168 -14.99 -11.92 11.44
C MET A 168 -16.19 -11.61 10.55
N ASP A 169 -17.20 -12.47 10.51
CA ASP A 169 -18.38 -12.38 9.63
C ASP A 169 -18.03 -11.94 8.20
N SER A 170 -18.17 -10.63 7.92
CA SER A 170 -17.98 -10.02 6.61
C SER A 170 -16.68 -9.20 6.45
N PHE A 171 -15.78 -9.32 7.43
CA PHE A 171 -14.50 -8.63 7.54
C PHE A 171 -13.36 -9.61 7.77
N THR A 172 -12.17 -9.32 7.24
CA THR A 172 -10.97 -10.12 7.46
C THR A 172 -9.82 -9.24 7.93
N TYR A 173 -9.18 -9.60 9.03
CA TYR A 173 -7.93 -8.97 9.46
C TYR A 173 -6.75 -9.80 8.97
N PHE A 174 -5.93 -9.24 8.09
CA PHE A 174 -4.65 -9.83 7.69
C PHE A 174 -3.57 -9.30 8.64
N HIS A 175 -3.12 -10.11 9.57
CA HIS A 175 -2.15 -9.67 10.59
C HIS A 175 -0.82 -9.32 9.95
N HIS A 176 -0.35 -10.26 9.13
CA HIS A 176 1.04 -10.30 8.73
C HIS A 176 1.30 -9.70 7.34
N VAL A 177 2.53 -9.24 7.17
CA VAL A 177 3.08 -8.73 5.91
C VAL A 177 4.55 -9.12 5.76
N TYR A 178 4.98 -9.37 4.53
CA TYR A 178 6.38 -9.50 4.16
C TYR A 178 6.83 -8.29 3.34
N TYR A 179 7.92 -7.62 3.74
CA TYR A 179 8.44 -6.45 3.04
C TYR A 179 9.37 -6.85 1.89
N VAL A 180 9.14 -6.30 0.71
CA VAL A 180 10.10 -6.42 -0.41
C VAL A 180 11.37 -5.63 -0.11
N GLU A 181 11.31 -4.56 0.67
CA GLU A 181 12.49 -3.77 1.03
C GLU A 181 13.37 -4.51 2.06
N PRO A 182 14.61 -4.90 1.70
CA PRO A 182 15.43 -5.72 2.59
C PRO A 182 15.71 -5.09 3.95
N TRP A 183 15.86 -3.76 4.01
CA TRP A 183 16.13 -3.03 5.25
C TRP A 183 14.91 -2.89 6.16
N HIS A 184 13.71 -3.21 5.68
CA HIS A 184 12.50 -3.25 6.51
C HIS A 184 12.18 -4.65 7.02
N ARG A 185 12.79 -5.71 6.46
CA ARG A 185 12.54 -7.10 6.87
C ARG A 185 13.06 -7.35 8.28
N ARG A 186 12.18 -7.88 9.14
CA ARG A 186 12.50 -8.43 10.46
C ARG A 186 12.45 -9.95 10.48
N VAL A 187 12.36 -10.56 9.30
CA VAL A 187 12.24 -12.00 9.09
C VAL A 187 13.36 -12.44 8.15
N ASP A 188 13.99 -13.57 8.47
CA ASP A 188 15.16 -14.10 7.74
C ASP A 188 14.71 -15.01 6.60
N GLN A 189 13.96 -14.45 5.66
CA GLN A 189 13.54 -15.14 4.44
C GLN A 189 13.77 -14.26 3.22
N SER A 190 14.28 -14.86 2.17
CA SER A 190 14.39 -14.27 0.84
C SER A 190 13.04 -14.21 0.13
N VAL A 191 12.94 -13.36 -0.91
CA VAL A 191 11.75 -13.31 -1.77
C VAL A 191 11.49 -14.63 -2.50
N VAL A 192 12.52 -15.43 -2.75
CA VAL A 192 12.38 -16.74 -3.40
C VAL A 192 11.68 -17.71 -2.47
N GLU A 193 12.11 -17.80 -1.21
CA GLU A 193 11.45 -18.64 -0.20
C GLU A 193 10.01 -18.20 0.05
N ILE A 194 9.72 -16.89 -0.01
CA ILE A 194 8.35 -16.38 0.07
C ILE A 194 7.51 -16.81 -1.14
N ALA A 195 8.05 -16.74 -2.36
CA ALA A 195 7.36 -17.24 -3.56
C ALA A 195 7.09 -18.75 -3.50
N GLU A 196 8.04 -19.54 -2.98
CA GLU A 196 7.90 -20.98 -2.78
C GLU A 196 6.81 -21.30 -1.75
N LYS A 197 6.79 -20.59 -0.61
CA LYS A 197 5.74 -20.72 0.40
C LYS A 197 4.36 -20.29 -0.11
N ALA A 198 4.30 -19.24 -0.93
CA ALA A 198 3.06 -18.85 -1.57
C ALA A 198 2.55 -19.99 -2.46
N SER A 199 3.45 -20.57 -3.26
CA SER A 199 3.16 -21.68 -4.17
C SER A 199 2.69 -22.93 -3.42
N SER A 200 3.24 -23.23 -2.23
CA SER A 200 2.92 -24.44 -1.45
C SER A 200 1.53 -24.45 -0.79
N GLY A 201 0.77 -23.36 -0.87
CA GLY A 201 -0.64 -23.35 -0.46
C GLY A 201 -1.02 -22.27 0.54
N LEU A 202 -0.08 -21.44 0.98
CA LEU A 202 -0.36 -20.36 1.93
C LEU A 202 -0.46 -19.01 1.20
N PRO A 203 -1.56 -18.25 1.32
CA PRO A 203 -1.59 -16.89 0.78
C PRO A 203 -0.63 -16.01 1.58
N ILE A 204 0.21 -15.23 0.92
CA ILE A 204 1.17 -14.34 1.61
C ILE A 204 0.93 -12.91 1.13
N VAL A 205 0.74 -11.99 2.09
CA VAL A 205 0.71 -10.55 1.81
C VAL A 205 2.14 -10.05 1.69
N VAL A 206 2.46 -9.54 0.51
CA VAL A 206 3.76 -8.90 0.24
C VAL A 206 3.55 -7.41 0.05
N LEU A 207 4.34 -6.59 0.74
CA LEU A 207 4.32 -5.14 0.70
C LEU A 207 5.53 -4.57 -0.02
N VAL A 208 5.27 -3.59 -0.88
CA VAL A 208 6.27 -2.75 -1.52
C VAL A 208 5.81 -1.30 -1.55
N HIS A 209 6.74 -0.37 -1.40
CA HIS A 209 6.50 1.06 -1.51
C HIS A 209 7.03 1.55 -2.86
N PRO A 210 6.20 2.20 -3.72
CA PRO A 210 6.64 2.67 -5.02
C PRO A 210 7.85 3.63 -4.95
N CYS A 211 7.94 4.44 -3.90
CA CYS A 211 9.08 5.34 -3.69
C CYS A 211 10.40 4.56 -3.54
N ASN A 212 10.39 3.48 -2.76
CA ASN A 212 11.57 2.63 -2.55
C ASN A 212 11.90 1.82 -3.80
N TRP A 213 10.88 1.36 -4.53
CA TRP A 213 11.08 0.69 -5.82
C TRP A 213 11.75 1.63 -6.83
N VAL A 214 11.37 2.90 -6.92
CA VAL A 214 12.05 3.85 -7.83
C VAL A 214 13.47 4.17 -7.36
N LEU A 215 13.66 4.39 -6.06
CA LEU A 215 14.92 4.88 -5.51
C LEU A 215 16.00 3.80 -5.31
N SER A 216 15.61 2.52 -5.28
CA SER A 216 16.52 1.42 -4.99
C SER A 216 16.44 0.30 -6.01
N SER A 217 17.51 0.14 -6.80
CA SER A 217 17.67 -0.99 -7.71
C SER A 217 17.58 -2.34 -6.99
N ASN A 218 17.93 -2.40 -5.71
CA ASN A 218 17.79 -3.62 -4.93
C ASN A 218 16.32 -4.01 -4.74
N VAL A 219 15.45 -3.06 -4.39
CA VAL A 219 14.00 -3.30 -4.27
C VAL A 219 13.39 -3.69 -5.60
N ARG A 220 13.84 -3.08 -6.71
CA ARG A 220 13.40 -3.49 -8.07
C ARG A 220 13.74 -4.95 -8.35
N ARG A 221 14.98 -5.36 -8.09
CA ARG A 221 15.43 -6.75 -8.30
C ARG A 221 14.68 -7.74 -7.40
N GLU A 222 14.47 -7.40 -6.13
CA GLU A 222 13.72 -8.25 -5.19
C GLU A 222 12.27 -8.44 -5.64
N LEU A 223 11.59 -7.37 -6.08
CA LEU A 223 10.23 -7.48 -6.61
C LEU A 223 10.20 -8.29 -7.91
N GLU A 224 11.11 -8.03 -8.85
CA GLU A 224 11.16 -8.76 -10.11
C GLU A 224 11.42 -10.26 -9.88
N LEU A 225 12.34 -10.60 -8.98
CA LEU A 225 12.62 -11.98 -8.61
C LEU A 225 11.39 -12.63 -7.99
N LEU A 226 10.71 -11.98 -7.03
CA LEU A 226 9.46 -12.47 -6.44
C LEU A 226 8.41 -12.77 -7.52
N LEU A 227 8.15 -11.80 -8.41
CA LEU A 227 7.13 -11.90 -9.45
C LEU A 227 7.48 -13.02 -10.45
N SER A 228 8.76 -13.18 -10.82
CA SER A 228 9.20 -14.25 -11.73
C SER A 228 9.04 -15.66 -11.16
N LYS A 229 8.96 -15.79 -9.84
CA LYS A 229 8.82 -17.07 -9.13
C LYS A 229 7.39 -17.35 -8.65
N THR A 230 6.49 -16.37 -8.79
CA THR A 230 5.12 -16.49 -8.33
C THR A 230 4.18 -16.79 -9.49
N SER A 231 3.42 -17.88 -9.39
CA SER A 231 2.47 -18.29 -10.44
C SER A 231 1.20 -17.45 -10.50
N ARG A 232 0.80 -16.83 -9.38
CA ARG A 232 -0.42 -16.02 -9.29
C ARG A 232 -0.25 -14.88 -8.29
N VAL A 233 -0.50 -13.67 -8.74
CA VAL A 233 -0.54 -12.47 -7.90
C VAL A 233 -1.96 -11.91 -7.91
N LEU A 234 -2.49 -11.58 -6.74
CA LEU A 234 -3.86 -11.12 -6.56
C LEU A 234 -3.93 -9.81 -5.78
N THR A 235 -5.04 -9.10 -5.98
CA THR A 235 -5.54 -8.11 -5.02
C THR A 235 -6.17 -8.78 -3.80
N PHE A 236 -6.29 -8.06 -2.68
CA PHE A 236 -7.06 -8.53 -1.51
C PHE A 236 -8.52 -8.83 -1.89
N ARG A 237 -9.13 -7.96 -2.71
CA ARG A 237 -10.51 -8.13 -3.16
C ARG A 237 -10.70 -9.42 -3.97
N GLU A 238 -9.80 -9.74 -4.90
CA GLU A 238 -9.86 -10.97 -5.68
C GLU A 238 -9.69 -12.21 -4.80
N PHE A 239 -8.74 -12.18 -3.87
CA PHE A 239 -8.54 -13.25 -2.90
C PHE A 239 -9.79 -13.51 -2.06
N LEU A 240 -10.38 -12.47 -1.47
CA LEU A 240 -11.58 -12.59 -0.63
C LEU A 240 -12.83 -13.02 -1.43
N LYS A 241 -12.94 -12.67 -2.70
CA LYS A 241 -14.02 -13.17 -3.56
C LYS A 241 -13.85 -14.66 -3.85
N GLY A 242 -12.62 -15.11 -4.10
CA GLY A 242 -12.31 -16.51 -4.42
C GLY A 242 -12.43 -17.49 -3.25
N ILE A 243 -12.41 -17.03 -2.00
CA ILE A 243 -12.68 -17.88 -0.82
C ILE A 243 -14.17 -18.04 -0.55
N ASN A 244 -15.00 -17.08 -0.98
CA ASN A 244 -16.45 -17.11 -0.76
C ASN A 244 -17.24 -17.70 -1.93
N SER A 245 -16.55 -18.18 -2.97
CA SER A 245 -17.07 -18.91 -4.12
C SER A 245 -16.79 -20.39 -3.99
#